data_AF-L0NN37-F1
#
_entry.id   AF-L0NN37-F1
#
_cell.length_a   1.000
_cell.length_b   1.000
_cell.length_c   1.000
_cell.angle_alpha   90.00
_cell.angle_beta   90.00
_cell.angle_gamma   90.00
#
_symmetry.space_group_name_H-M   'P 1'
#
loop_
_entity.id
_entity.type
_entity.pdbx_description
1 polymer ?
#
loop_
_entity_poly.entity_id
_entity_poly.type
_entity_poly.pdbx_seq_one_letter_code
_entity_poly.pdbx_strand_id
1 'polypeptide(L)'
;MDRVRDKIIPVLTILAALAAVWYVAAVFMNAPFQRDLDRRSGQTPGTVEFIGKTLSQPKPTLPAPHQVAQNFFENTFLRKVTSNRSLVYHAWVTLSSTLLGFAFGTALGILIAVGIVHVLALDRSLMPWIIASQTIPILAVAPMIIVVLAAIGITGLIPKALISTYLSFISLD
;
A
#
# COMPACT_ATOMS: atom_id res chain seq x y z
N MET A 1 24.07 32.79 7.48
CA MET A 1 22.83 32.03 7.81
C MET A 1 21.91 31.92 6.59
N ASP A 2 22.43 32.18 5.39
CA ASP A 2 21.63 32.47 4.19
C ASP A 2 21.27 31.20 3.41
N ARG A 3 22.18 30.22 3.36
CA ARG A 3 22.00 28.94 2.66
C ARG A 3 20.79 28.11 3.14
N VAL A 4 20.38 28.28 4.38
CA VAL A 4 19.20 27.59 4.96
C VAL A 4 17.92 28.30 4.53
N ARG A 5 17.91 29.64 4.59
CA ARG A 5 16.77 30.46 4.16
C ARG A 5 16.52 30.35 2.65
N ASP A 6 17.58 30.28 1.86
CA ASP A 6 17.53 30.13 0.39
C ASP A 6 16.97 28.77 -0.05
N LYS A 7 17.00 27.74 0.81
CA LYS A 7 16.42 26.43 0.54
C LYS A 7 15.02 26.28 1.13
N ILE A 8 14.80 26.81 2.33
CA ILE A 8 13.52 26.65 3.04
C ILE A 8 12.41 27.46 2.37
N ILE A 9 12.68 28.70 1.95
CA ILE A 9 11.65 29.56 1.36
C ILE A 9 11.07 28.92 0.09
N PRO A 10 11.87 28.50 -0.92
CA PRO A 10 11.33 27.87 -2.11
C PRO A 10 10.55 26.59 -1.82
N VAL A 11 11.04 25.75 -0.89
CA VAL A 11 10.37 24.51 -0.50
C VAL A 11 9.01 24.80 0.14
N LEU A 12 8.93 25.73 1.08
CA LEU A 12 7.67 26.12 1.71
C LEU A 12 6.70 26.74 0.71
N THR A 13 7.19 27.56 -0.23
CA THR A 13 6.35 28.13 -1.29
C THR A 13 5.75 27.04 -2.18
N ILE A 14 6.55 26.05 -2.60
CA ILE A 14 6.07 24.92 -3.40
C ILE A 14 5.04 24.10 -2.61
N LEU A 15 5.32 23.79 -1.35
CA LEU A 15 4.39 23.04 -0.50
C LEU A 15 3.07 23.79 -0.29
N ALA A 16 3.12 25.11 -0.07
CA ALA A 16 1.94 25.95 0.06
C ALA A 16 1.13 25.99 -1.25
N ALA A 17 1.81 26.12 -2.40
CA ALA A 17 1.16 26.08 -3.71
C ALA A 17 0.49 24.73 -3.98
N LEU A 18 1.17 23.62 -3.66
CA LEU A 18 0.62 22.27 -3.78
C LEU A 18 -0.60 22.08 -2.87
N ALA A 19 -0.52 22.52 -1.62
CA ALA A 19 -1.65 22.44 -0.70
C ALA A 19 -2.86 23.27 -1.19
N ALA A 20 -2.61 24.48 -1.70
CA ALA A 20 -3.66 25.33 -2.25
C ALA A 20 -4.34 24.68 -3.47
N VAL A 21 -3.54 24.15 -4.41
CA VAL A 21 -4.05 23.41 -5.58
C VAL A 21 -4.88 22.20 -5.13
N TRP A 22 -4.42 21.48 -4.10
CA TRP A 22 -5.15 20.33 -3.57
C TRP A 22 -6.49 20.73 -2.93
N TYR A 23 -6.56 21.81 -2.15
CA TYR A 23 -7.83 22.30 -1.61
C TYR A 23 -8.81 22.69 -2.72
N VAL A 24 -8.35 23.36 -3.77
CA VAL A 24 -9.20 23.72 -4.92
C VAL A 24 -9.68 22.46 -5.65
N ALA A 25 -8.79 21.49 -5.89
CA ALA A 25 -9.14 20.23 -6.52
C ALA A 25 -10.16 19.42 -5.68
N ALA A 26 -10.01 19.41 -4.35
CA ALA A 26 -10.95 18.74 -3.45
C ALA A 26 -12.35 19.36 -3.54
N VAL A 27 -12.45 20.70 -3.58
CA VAL A 27 -13.73 21.38 -3.79
C VAL A 27 -14.31 21.02 -5.16
N PHE A 28 -13.51 21.10 -6.23
CA PHE A 28 -13.98 20.84 -7.59
C PHE A 28 -14.48 19.40 -7.77
N MET A 29 -13.75 18.41 -7.25
CA MET A 29 -14.09 16.98 -7.39
C MET A 29 -15.26 16.56 -6.49
N ASN A 30 -15.38 17.13 -5.29
CA ASN A 30 -16.45 16.77 -4.36
C ASN A 30 -17.76 17.58 -4.59
N ALA A 31 -17.70 18.70 -5.32
CA ALA A 31 -18.84 19.58 -5.57
C ALA A 31 -20.03 18.91 -6.28
N PRO A 32 -19.86 18.08 -7.34
CA PRO A 32 -20.99 17.42 -8.00
C PRO A 32 -21.78 16.55 -7.02
N PHE A 33 -21.09 15.77 -6.20
CA PHE A 33 -21.71 14.92 -5.19
C PHE A 33 -22.41 15.74 -4.10
N GLN A 34 -21.81 16.86 -3.67
CA GLN A 34 -22.46 17.76 -2.69
C GLN A 34 -23.75 18.36 -3.25
N ARG A 35 -23.75 18.80 -4.51
CA ARG A 35 -24.94 19.37 -5.17
C ARG A 35 -26.07 18.36 -5.24
N ASP A 36 -25.75 17.09 -5.52
CA ASP A 36 -26.75 16.02 -5.54
C ASP A 36 -27.31 15.74 -4.15
N LEU A 37 -26.49 15.77 -3.10
CA LEU A 37 -26.94 15.65 -1.71
C LEU A 37 -27.85 16.81 -1.31
N ASP A 38 -27.43 18.05 -1.57
CA ASP A 38 -28.18 19.25 -1.23
C ASP A 38 -29.54 19.28 -1.97
N ARG A 39 -29.56 18.87 -3.24
CA ARG A 39 -30.80 18.75 -4.04
C ARG A 39 -31.76 17.72 -3.46
N ARG A 40 -31.27 16.57 -3.00
CA ARG A 40 -32.08 15.53 -2.35
C ARG A 40 -32.61 15.99 -0.99
N SER A 41 -31.85 16.83 -0.28
CA SER A 41 -32.22 17.38 1.01
C SER A 41 -33.01 18.69 0.94
N GLY A 42 -33.30 19.21 -0.27
CA GLY A 42 -34.02 20.47 -0.47
C GLY A 42 -33.27 21.71 0.03
N GLN A 43 -31.96 21.63 0.23
CA GLN A 43 -31.14 22.73 0.73
C GLN A 43 -30.51 23.52 -0.42
N THR A 44 -30.43 24.83 -0.28
CA THR A 44 -29.70 25.73 -1.19
C THR A 44 -28.64 26.49 -0.41
N PRO A 45 -27.51 25.84 -0.07
CA PRO A 45 -26.47 26.48 0.72
C PRO A 45 -25.84 27.65 -0.03
N GLY A 46 -25.43 28.68 0.70
CA GLY A 46 -24.62 29.77 0.15
C GLY A 46 -23.24 29.28 -0.32
N THR A 47 -22.52 30.07 -1.12
CA THR A 47 -21.22 29.66 -1.71
C THR A 47 -20.19 29.23 -0.66
N VAL A 48 -20.09 29.95 0.46
CA VAL A 48 -19.15 29.62 1.55
C VAL A 48 -19.57 28.34 2.28
N GLU A 49 -20.87 28.20 2.55
CA GLU A 49 -21.43 27.01 3.20
C GLU A 49 -21.26 25.77 2.32
N PHE A 50 -21.46 25.91 1.02
CA PHE A 50 -21.25 24.85 0.03
C PHE A 50 -19.80 24.38 0.00
N ILE A 51 -18.83 25.30 -0.02
CA ILE A 51 -17.39 24.96 0.03
C ILE A 51 -17.06 24.24 1.35
N GLY A 52 -17.56 24.73 2.48
CA GLY A 52 -17.36 24.09 3.79
C GLY A 52 -17.91 22.67 3.84
N LYS A 53 -19.14 22.45 3.35
CA LYS A 53 -19.76 21.11 3.23
C LYS A 53 -18.94 20.19 2.33
N THR A 54 -18.47 20.70 1.21
CA THR A 54 -17.66 19.96 0.22
C THR A 54 -16.32 19.49 0.80
N LEU A 55 -15.69 20.29 1.66
CA LEU A 55 -14.42 19.98 2.31
C LEU A 55 -14.55 19.06 3.54
N SER A 56 -15.76 18.86 4.06
CA SER A 56 -16.03 18.11 5.30
C SER A 56 -16.90 16.86 5.09
N GLN A 57 -17.07 16.43 3.83
CA GLN A 57 -17.88 15.25 3.51
C GLN A 57 -17.37 13.98 4.22
N PRO A 58 -18.27 13.08 4.69
CA PRO A 58 -17.86 11.81 5.30
C PRO A 58 -17.22 10.80 4.34
N LYS A 59 -17.59 10.85 3.05
CA LYS A 59 -17.07 9.99 1.98
C LYS A 59 -16.76 10.81 0.73
N PRO A 60 -15.74 11.67 0.77
CA PRO A 60 -15.37 12.50 -0.36
C PRO A 60 -14.71 11.66 -1.46
N THR A 61 -14.82 12.09 -2.71
CA THR A 61 -14.08 11.50 -3.83
C THR A 61 -12.58 11.80 -3.72
N LEU A 62 -12.24 13.03 -3.32
CA LEU A 62 -10.90 13.45 -2.96
C LEU A 62 -10.91 14.00 -1.52
N PRO A 63 -10.27 13.33 -0.55
CA PRO A 63 -10.22 13.82 0.82
C PRO A 63 -9.41 15.12 0.89
N ALA A 64 -9.92 16.10 1.63
CA ALA A 64 -9.23 17.36 1.82
C ALA A 64 -7.94 17.14 2.66
N PRO A 65 -6.89 17.96 2.48
CA PRO A 65 -5.62 17.80 3.18
C PRO A 65 -5.76 17.66 4.71
N HIS A 66 -6.63 18.47 5.33
CA HIS A 66 -6.88 18.39 6.77
C HIS A 66 -7.60 17.09 7.17
N GLN A 67 -8.50 16.56 6.34
CA GLN A 67 -9.15 15.26 6.59
C GLN A 67 -8.12 14.14 6.53
N VAL A 68 -7.17 14.20 5.59
CA VAL A 68 -6.08 13.21 5.51
C VAL A 68 -5.21 13.30 6.76
N ALA A 69 -4.81 14.50 7.19
CA ALA A 69 -4.01 14.69 8.39
C ALA A 69 -4.72 14.19 9.67
N GLN A 70 -6.00 14.53 9.84
CA GLN A 70 -6.83 14.06 10.95
C GLN A 70 -6.97 12.54 10.93
N ASN A 71 -7.34 11.95 9.78
CA ASN A 71 -7.46 10.49 9.65
C ASN A 71 -6.12 9.80 9.91
N PHE A 72 -5.00 10.35 9.42
CA PHE A 72 -3.68 9.78 9.67
C PHE A 72 -3.37 9.78 11.17
N PHE A 73 -3.56 10.92 11.86
CA PHE A 73 -3.28 11.02 13.28
C PHE A 73 -4.21 10.13 14.11
N GLU A 74 -5.51 10.12 13.82
CA GLU A 74 -6.49 9.29 14.52
C GLU A 74 -6.23 7.80 14.32
N ASN A 75 -6.00 7.35 13.08
CA ASN A 75 -5.81 5.93 12.78
C ASN A 75 -4.42 5.41 13.19
N THR A 76 -3.44 6.30 13.39
CA THR A 76 -2.08 5.94 13.81
C THR A 76 -1.90 6.01 15.33
N PHE A 77 -2.35 7.09 15.98
CA PHE A 77 -2.04 7.36 17.39
C PHE A 77 -3.23 7.18 18.35
N LEU A 78 -4.46 7.44 17.91
CA LEU A 78 -5.63 7.46 18.80
C LEU A 78 -6.46 6.17 18.76
N ARG A 79 -6.45 5.44 17.63
CA ARG A 79 -7.15 4.16 17.51
C ARG A 79 -6.34 3.03 18.14
N LYS A 80 -7.04 2.16 18.88
CA LYS A 80 -6.49 0.89 19.37
C LYS A 80 -5.81 0.13 18.23
N VAL A 81 -4.57 -0.32 18.46
CA VAL A 81 -3.71 -1.05 17.51
C VAL A 81 -4.38 -2.30 16.93
N THR A 82 -5.35 -2.88 17.63
CA THR A 82 -6.08 -4.08 17.22
C THR A 82 -7.35 -3.82 16.39
N SER A 83 -7.70 -2.57 16.11
CA SER A 83 -8.94 -2.25 15.36
C SER A 83 -8.74 -2.40 13.85
N ASN A 84 -9.75 -2.91 13.13
CA ASN A 84 -9.73 -3.09 11.66
C ASN A 84 -9.47 -1.82 10.83
N ARG A 85 -9.55 -0.61 11.40
CA ARG A 85 -9.12 0.63 10.73
C ARG A 85 -7.79 1.21 11.24
N SER A 86 -7.08 0.50 12.12
CA SER A 86 -5.74 0.93 12.55
C SER A 86 -4.75 0.74 11.41
N LEU A 87 -3.98 1.79 11.11
CA LEU A 87 -2.91 1.70 10.11
C LEU A 87 -1.79 0.78 10.59
N VAL A 88 -1.53 0.78 11.90
CA VAL A 88 -0.51 -0.05 12.56
C VAL A 88 -0.82 -1.53 12.41
N TYR A 89 -2.10 -1.93 12.54
CA TYR A 89 -2.53 -3.30 12.30
C TYR A 89 -2.18 -3.78 10.88
N HIS A 90 -2.57 -3.02 9.86
CA HIS A 90 -2.34 -3.39 8.47
C HIS A 90 -0.85 -3.33 8.08
N ALA A 91 -0.11 -2.37 8.63
CA ALA A 91 1.34 -2.32 8.50
C ALA A 91 1.98 -3.59 9.09
N TRP A 92 1.54 -4.04 10.27
CA TRP A 92 2.02 -5.27 10.89
C TRP A 92 1.63 -6.53 10.11
N VAL A 93 0.41 -6.61 9.58
CA VAL A 93 -0.01 -7.74 8.73
C VAL A 93 0.86 -7.83 7.47
N THR A 94 1.18 -6.69 6.87
CA THR A 94 2.07 -6.64 5.70
C THR A 94 3.49 -7.07 6.10
N LEU A 95 4.04 -6.43 7.13
CA LEU A 95 5.40 -6.70 7.61
C LEU A 95 5.59 -8.16 8.04
N SER A 96 4.66 -8.71 8.82
CA SER A 96 4.71 -10.10 9.27
C SER A 96 4.65 -11.08 8.10
N SER A 97 3.83 -10.82 7.08
CA SER A 97 3.80 -11.64 5.86
C SER A 97 5.12 -11.57 5.09
N THR A 98 5.73 -10.39 4.99
CA THR A 98 7.04 -10.21 4.34
C THR A 98 8.15 -10.90 5.11
N LEU A 99 8.19 -10.76 6.44
CA LEU A 99 9.21 -11.38 7.29
C LEU A 99 9.11 -12.90 7.29
N LEU A 100 7.90 -13.46 7.37
CA LEU A 100 7.69 -14.90 7.27
C LEU A 100 8.11 -15.40 5.89
N GLY A 101 7.69 -14.71 4.82
CA GLY A 101 8.09 -15.07 3.47
C GLY A 101 9.61 -15.03 3.27
N PHE A 102 10.26 -13.97 3.77
CA PHE A 102 11.70 -13.82 3.73
C PHE A 102 12.43 -14.92 4.51
N ALA A 103 11.96 -15.27 5.71
CA ALA A 103 12.53 -16.34 6.52
C ALA A 103 12.44 -17.69 5.80
N PHE A 104 11.27 -18.03 5.25
CA PHE A 104 11.10 -19.26 4.47
C PHE A 104 11.94 -19.25 3.18
N GLY A 105 11.98 -18.12 2.47
CA GLY A 105 12.74 -17.97 1.23
C GLY A 105 14.23 -18.12 1.46
N THR A 106 14.74 -17.51 2.53
CA THR A 106 16.15 -17.61 2.94
C THR A 106 16.50 -19.04 3.35
N ALA A 107 15.67 -19.69 4.17
CA ALA A 107 15.91 -21.06 4.60
C ALA A 107 15.93 -22.02 3.40
N LEU A 108 14.96 -21.91 2.49
CA LEU A 108 14.90 -22.71 1.27
C LEU A 108 16.08 -22.44 0.33
N GLY A 109 16.46 -21.16 0.17
CA GLY A 109 17.62 -20.73 -0.59
C GLY A 109 18.92 -21.35 -0.09
N ILE A 110 19.15 -21.29 1.22
CA ILE A 110 20.33 -21.91 1.86
C ILE A 110 20.31 -23.43 1.63
N LEU A 111 19.17 -24.10 1.82
CA LEU A 111 19.07 -25.55 1.64
C LEU A 111 19.39 -25.97 0.20
N ILE A 112 18.87 -25.25 -0.79
CA ILE A 112 19.12 -25.51 -2.21
C ILE A 112 20.59 -25.24 -2.55
N ALA A 113 21.15 -24.12 -2.08
CA ALA A 113 22.56 -23.78 -2.30
C ALA A 113 23.50 -24.85 -1.73
N VAL A 114 23.26 -25.29 -0.49
CA VAL A 114 24.03 -26.39 0.12
C VAL A 114 23.89 -27.67 -0.69
N GLY A 115 22.68 -28.01 -1.15
CA GLY A 115 22.42 -29.19 -1.98
C GLY A 115 23.18 -29.15 -3.31
N ILE A 116 23.16 -28.01 -4.01
CA ILE A 116 23.88 -27.80 -5.27
C ILE A 116 25.39 -27.93 -5.06
N VAL A 117 25.94 -27.33 -4.00
CA VAL A 117 27.39 -27.36 -3.70
C VAL A 117 27.89 -28.78 -3.37
N HIS A 118 27.09 -29.60 -2.70
CA HIS A 118 27.52 -30.95 -2.28
C HIS A 118 27.16 -32.05 -3.28
N VAL A 119 26.20 -31.82 -4.19
CA VAL A 119 25.67 -32.87 -5.08
C VAL A 119 25.64 -32.39 -6.53
N LEU A 120 26.56 -32.90 -7.34
CA LEU A 120 26.67 -32.56 -8.76
C LEU A 120 25.41 -32.92 -9.58
N ALA A 121 24.64 -33.91 -9.13
CA ALA A 121 23.35 -34.24 -9.75
C ALA A 121 22.27 -33.18 -9.48
N LEU A 122 22.28 -32.54 -8.31
CA LEU A 122 21.35 -31.45 -7.97
C LEU A 122 21.71 -30.19 -8.77
N ASP A 123 22.99 -29.86 -8.89
CA ASP A 123 23.47 -28.76 -9.73
C ASP A 123 22.96 -28.87 -11.18
N ARG A 124 23.23 -30.01 -11.83
CA ARG A 124 22.83 -30.21 -13.23
C ARG A 124 21.33 -30.28 -13.46
N SER A 125 20.55 -30.72 -12.48
CA SER A 125 19.10 -30.86 -12.61
C SER A 125 18.34 -29.59 -12.21
N LEU A 126 18.75 -28.89 -11.16
CA LEU A 126 18.03 -27.72 -10.63
C LEU A 126 18.35 -26.42 -11.39
N MET A 127 19.58 -26.25 -11.87
CA MET A 127 19.98 -25.04 -12.62
C MET A 127 19.02 -24.64 -13.76
N PRO A 128 18.61 -25.54 -14.69
CA PRO A 128 17.69 -25.17 -15.75
C PRO A 128 16.30 -24.75 -15.23
N TRP A 129 15.82 -25.37 -14.13
CA TRP A 129 14.54 -25.01 -13.53
C TRP A 129 14.59 -23.66 -12.81
N ILE A 130 15.69 -23.35 -12.14
CA ILE A 130 15.90 -22.07 -11.47
C ILE A 130 15.89 -20.94 -12.51
N ILE A 131 16.67 -21.07 -13.59
CA ILE A 131 16.71 -20.09 -14.67
C ILE A 131 15.33 -19.94 -15.34
N ALA A 132 14.63 -21.05 -15.60
CA ALA A 132 13.28 -21.00 -16.16
C ALA A 132 12.30 -20.24 -15.24
N SER A 133 12.40 -20.43 -13.93
CA SER A 133 11.51 -19.78 -12.97
C SER A 133 11.64 -18.25 -12.96
N GLN A 134 12.82 -17.70 -13.28
CA GLN A 134 13.06 -16.25 -13.33
C GLN A 134 12.33 -15.55 -14.49
N THR A 135 11.93 -16.32 -15.51
CA THR A 135 11.23 -15.79 -16.68
C THR A 135 9.72 -15.63 -16.46
N ILE A 136 9.18 -16.23 -15.39
CA ILE A 136 7.75 -16.21 -15.13
C ILE A 136 7.37 -14.88 -14.48
N PRO A 137 6.48 -14.07 -15.09
CA PRO A 137 6.08 -12.80 -14.50
C PRO A 137 5.36 -12.99 -13.18
N ILE A 138 5.76 -12.24 -12.15
CA ILE A 138 5.11 -12.30 -10.83
C ILE A 138 3.60 -12.03 -10.89
N LEU A 139 3.18 -11.17 -11.82
CA LEU A 139 1.77 -10.83 -12.04
C LEU A 139 0.93 -12.06 -12.44
N ALA A 140 1.53 -13.08 -13.06
CA ALA A 140 0.85 -14.32 -13.42
C ALA A 140 0.84 -15.34 -12.25
N VAL A 141 1.90 -15.39 -11.45
CA VAL A 141 2.05 -16.36 -10.36
C VAL A 141 1.19 -15.99 -9.15
N ALA A 142 1.15 -14.72 -8.77
CA ALA A 142 0.40 -14.25 -7.60
C ALA A 142 -1.10 -14.67 -7.60
N PRO A 143 -1.89 -14.44 -8.67
CA PRO A 143 -3.28 -14.88 -8.70
C PRO A 143 -3.42 -16.40 -8.67
N MET A 144 -2.52 -17.14 -9.33
CA MET A 144 -2.53 -18.61 -9.33
C MET A 144 -2.37 -19.17 -7.91
N ILE A 145 -1.39 -18.65 -7.15
CA ILE A 145 -1.14 -19.05 -5.76
C ILE A 145 -2.39 -18.79 -4.90
N ILE A 146 -3.01 -17.60 -5.02
CA ILE A 146 -4.19 -17.23 -4.24
C ILE A 146 -5.36 -18.17 -4.54
N VAL A 147 -5.64 -18.46 -5.81
CA VAL A 147 -6.77 -19.31 -6.21
C VAL A 147 -6.56 -20.75 -5.75
N VAL A 148 -5.36 -21.30 -5.93
CA VAL A 148 -5.03 -22.68 -5.51
C VAL A 148 -5.17 -22.84 -4.00
N LEU A 149 -4.61 -21.92 -3.21
CA LEU A 149 -4.70 -21.97 -1.75
C LEU A 149 -6.14 -21.77 -1.28
N ALA A 150 -6.89 -20.86 -1.92
CA ALA A 150 -8.30 -20.64 -1.59
C ALA A 150 -9.16 -21.89 -1.85
N ALA A 151 -8.85 -22.66 -2.91
CA ALA A 151 -9.57 -23.90 -3.21
C ALA A 151 -9.45 -24.97 -2.11
N ILE A 152 -8.38 -24.93 -1.32
CA ILE A 152 -8.16 -25.81 -0.16
C ILE A 152 -8.46 -25.14 1.18
N GLY A 153 -9.14 -23.99 1.18
CA GLY A 153 -9.56 -23.27 2.38
C GLY A 153 -8.47 -22.42 3.04
N ILE A 154 -7.28 -22.31 2.44
CA ILE A 154 -6.18 -21.51 2.95
C ILE A 154 -6.28 -20.09 2.39
N THR A 155 -6.56 -19.12 3.27
CA THR A 155 -6.67 -17.70 2.90
C THR A 155 -5.91 -16.81 3.88
N GLY A 156 -5.81 -15.51 3.56
CA GLY A 156 -5.23 -14.52 4.48
C GLY A 156 -3.70 -14.45 4.42
N LEU A 157 -3.03 -14.70 5.54
CA LEU A 157 -1.59 -14.44 5.69
C LEU A 157 -0.71 -15.41 4.88
N ILE A 158 -1.10 -16.69 4.79
CA ILE A 158 -0.28 -17.73 4.16
C ILE A 158 -0.05 -17.48 2.67
N PRO A 159 -1.07 -17.17 1.84
CA PRO A 159 -0.85 -16.82 0.43
C PRO A 159 0.09 -15.62 0.25
N LYS A 160 -0.04 -14.59 1.09
CA LYS A 160 0.82 -13.40 1.03
C LYS A 160 2.26 -13.72 1.39
N ALA A 161 2.45 -14.53 2.43
CA ALA A 161 3.78 -15.01 2.83
C ALA A 161 4.43 -15.83 1.71
N LEU A 162 3.69 -16.74 1.06
CA LEU A 162 4.22 -17.56 -0.04
C LEU A 162 4.62 -16.74 -1.28
N ILE A 163 3.85 -15.70 -1.62
CA ILE A 163 4.25 -14.76 -2.67
C ILE A 163 5.54 -14.04 -2.27
N SER A 164 5.65 -13.60 -1.01
CA SER A 164 6.87 -12.98 -0.49
C SER A 164 8.05 -13.96 -0.43
N THR A 165 7.82 -15.24 -0.15
CA THR A 165 8.82 -16.32 -0.20
C THR A 165 9.38 -16.46 -1.60
N TYR A 166 8.50 -16.56 -2.60
CA TYR A 166 8.88 -16.70 -4.00
C TYR A 166 9.73 -15.49 -4.45
N LEU A 167 9.31 -14.26 -4.10
CA LEU A 167 10.08 -13.05 -4.38
C LEU A 167 11.46 -13.03 -3.72
N SER A 168 11.53 -13.42 -2.44
CA SER A 168 12.79 -13.41 -1.68
C SER A 168 13.78 -14.46 -2.15
N PHE A 169 13.28 -15.62 -2.61
CA PHE A 169 14.10 -16.71 -3.13
C PHE A 169 14.65 -16.41 -4.53
N ILE A 170 13.85 -15.77 -5.40
CA ILE A 170 14.19 -15.59 -6.82
C ILE A 170 14.95 -14.30 -7.12
N SER A 171 14.90 -13.30 -6.22
CA SER A 171 15.64 -12.03 -6.38
C SER A 171 17.15 -12.15 -6.07
N LEU A 172 17.68 -13.37 -5.91
CA LEU A 172 19.12 -13.61 -5.85
C LEU A 172 19.69 -13.65 -7.29
N ASP A 173 19.70 -12.50 -7.95
CA ASP A 173 20.54 -12.20 -9.12
C ASP A 173 21.55 -11.10 -8.74
#